data_AF-A0A3D0NGJ0-F1
#
_entry.id   AF-A0A3D0NGJ0-F1
#
_cell.length_a   1.000
_cell.length_b   1.000
_cell.length_c   1.000
_cell.angle_alpha   90.00
_cell.angle_beta   90.00
_cell.angle_gamma   90.00
#
_symmetry.space_group_name_H-M   'P 1'
#
loop_
_entity.id
_entity.type
_entity.pdbx_description
1 polymer ?
#
loop_
_entity_poly.entity_id
_entity_poly.type
_entity_poly.pdbx_seq_one_letter_code
_entity_poly.pdbx_strand_id
1 'polypeptide(L)'
;MVAQSINTSYAVIVLGDHGTLEVDDLAVKAAEQGAVIAESFSFEPGEPASSDDLTEVDAVVSALSRAIATRTDIWVPFPIADFGREEHLRRVSLVLQRHGVNMLVGRDLEPCATDGGFNPIDYALRMEVRA
;
A
#
# COMPACT_ATOMS: atom_id res chain seq x y z
N MET A 1 -27.57 24.94 -18.60
CA MET A 1 -26.43 24.05 -18.94
C MET A 1 -25.79 23.63 -17.65
N VAL A 2 -25.98 22.37 -17.24
CA VAL A 2 -25.30 21.81 -16.07
C VAL A 2 -23.91 21.39 -16.54
N ALA A 3 -22.86 21.94 -15.93
CA ALA A 3 -21.50 21.49 -16.17
C ALA A 3 -21.40 20.03 -15.73
N GLN A 4 -21.17 19.11 -16.68
CA GLN A 4 -20.76 17.76 -16.37
C GLN A 4 -19.38 17.85 -15.73
N SER A 5 -19.31 17.70 -14.42
CA SER A 5 -18.05 17.46 -13.73
C SER A 5 -17.47 16.15 -14.28
N ILE A 6 -16.38 16.23 -15.03
CA ILE A 6 -15.60 15.05 -15.40
C ILE A 6 -14.96 14.57 -14.09
N ASN A 7 -15.67 13.72 -13.36
CA ASN A 7 -15.14 13.09 -12.16
C ASN A 7 -14.13 12.04 -12.64
N THR A 8 -12.90 12.48 -12.87
CA THR A 8 -11.82 11.62 -13.37
C THR A 8 -11.29 10.87 -12.17
N SER A 9 -11.96 9.78 -11.79
CA SER A 9 -11.43 8.91 -10.76
C SER A 9 -10.23 8.14 -11.26
N TYR A 10 -9.25 7.89 -10.39
CA TYR A 10 -8.11 7.04 -10.70
C TYR A 10 -8.27 5.65 -10.08
N ALA A 11 -7.71 4.63 -10.72
CA ALA A 11 -7.77 3.27 -10.21
C ALA A 11 -6.65 3.02 -9.20
N VAL A 12 -6.93 2.23 -8.17
CA VAL A 12 -5.94 1.71 -7.22
C VAL A 12 -6.13 0.22 -7.00
N ILE A 13 -5.04 -0.48 -6.71
CA ILE A 13 -5.04 -1.88 -6.26
C ILE A 13 -4.88 -1.87 -4.74
N VAL A 14 -5.76 -2.52 -3.99
CA VAL A 14 -5.62 -2.63 -2.54
C VAL A 14 -4.78 -3.86 -2.19
N LEU A 15 -3.83 -3.68 -1.27
CA LEU A 15 -3.01 -4.74 -0.71
C LEU A 15 -2.98 -4.61 0.81
N GLY A 16 -3.28 -5.71 1.51
CA GLY A 16 -3.24 -5.81 2.96
C GLY A 16 -3.60 -7.22 3.41
N ASP A 17 -3.61 -7.49 4.71
CA ASP A 17 -4.07 -8.79 5.21
C ASP A 17 -5.58 -8.97 5.03
N HIS A 18 -6.08 -10.17 5.36
CA HIS A 18 -7.51 -10.47 5.31
C HIS A 18 -8.36 -9.52 6.16
N GLY A 19 -7.89 -9.12 7.34
CA GLY A 19 -8.60 -8.18 8.21
C GLY A 19 -8.68 -6.77 7.60
N THR A 20 -7.65 -6.34 6.87
CA THR A 20 -7.65 -5.09 6.12
C THR A 20 -8.74 -5.09 5.06
N LEU A 21 -8.88 -6.15 4.27
CA LEU A 21 -9.90 -6.22 3.22
C LEU A 21 -11.35 -6.36 3.73
N GLU A 22 -11.52 -6.81 4.97
CA GLU A 22 -12.83 -6.87 5.65
C GLU A 22 -13.31 -5.51 6.16
N VAL A 23 -12.49 -4.46 6.09
CA VAL A 23 -12.88 -3.11 6.50
C VAL A 23 -13.91 -2.53 5.52
N ASP A 24 -15.17 -2.48 5.97
CA ASP A 24 -16.35 -2.13 5.18
C ASP A 24 -16.28 -0.77 4.45
N ASP A 25 -15.48 0.18 4.95
CA ASP A 25 -15.45 1.55 4.44
C ASP A 25 -14.25 1.86 3.53
N LEU A 26 -13.45 0.86 3.13
CA LEU A 26 -12.31 1.07 2.21
C LEU A 26 -12.73 1.70 0.89
N ALA A 27 -13.83 1.23 0.29
CA ALA A 27 -14.34 1.78 -0.97
C ALA A 27 -14.81 3.23 -0.81
N VAL A 28 -15.38 3.57 0.35
CA VAL A 28 -15.78 4.95 0.67
C VAL A 28 -14.55 5.84 0.79
N LYS A 29 -13.50 5.38 1.47
CA LYS A 29 -12.25 6.13 1.63
C LYS A 29 -11.51 6.35 0.31
N ALA A 30 -11.46 5.33 -0.55
CA ALA A 30 -10.96 5.50 -1.90
C ALA A 30 -11.75 6.58 -2.64
N ALA A 31 -13.09 6.51 -2.61
CA ALA A 31 -13.95 7.46 -3.30
C ALA A 31 -13.81 8.90 -2.76
N GLU A 32 -13.61 9.10 -1.46
CA GLU A 32 -13.34 10.41 -0.85
C GLU A 32 -12.08 11.07 -1.44
N GLN A 33 -11.09 10.27 -1.84
CA GLN A 33 -9.85 10.72 -2.49
C GLN A 33 -9.94 10.71 -4.03
N GLY A 34 -11.13 10.47 -4.60
CA GLY A 34 -11.30 10.34 -6.05
C GLY A 34 -10.70 9.07 -6.64
N ALA A 35 -10.44 8.05 -5.82
CA ALA A 35 -9.96 6.74 -6.26
C ALA A 35 -11.09 5.72 -6.38
N VAL A 36 -10.88 4.68 -7.18
CA VAL A 36 -11.72 3.48 -7.25
C VAL A 36 -10.83 2.26 -7.07
N ILE A 37 -11.23 1.36 -6.17
CA ILE A 37 -10.55 0.08 -5.98
C ILE A 37 -10.85 -0.79 -7.21
N ALA A 38 -9.81 -1.08 -7.99
CA ALA A 38 -9.92 -1.91 -9.19
C ALA A 38 -9.81 -3.40 -8.85
N GLU A 39 -8.85 -3.75 -8.00
CA GLU A 39 -8.54 -5.11 -7.57
C GLU A 39 -8.03 -5.09 -6.13
N SER A 40 -8.17 -6.23 -5.44
CA SER A 40 -7.68 -6.41 -4.08
C SER A 40 -6.88 -7.71 -3.99
N PHE A 41 -5.75 -7.66 -3.31
CA PHE A 41 -4.91 -8.82 -3.00
C PHE A 41 -4.75 -8.90 -1.49
N SER A 42 -4.85 -10.11 -0.94
CA SER A 42 -4.65 -10.34 0.50
C SER A 42 -3.80 -11.53 0.82
N PHE A 43 -3.14 -11.44 1.96
CA PHE A 43 -2.30 -12.46 2.58
C PHE A 43 -2.79 -12.75 4.01
N GLU A 44 -2.23 -13.78 4.62
CA GLU A 44 -2.55 -14.15 5.99
C GLU A 44 -2.04 -13.09 6.98
N PRO A 45 -2.78 -12.81 8.09
CA PRO A 45 -2.34 -11.85 9.10
C PRO A 45 -0.93 -12.16 9.63
N GLY A 46 -0.02 -11.19 9.52
CA GLY A 46 1.37 -11.32 9.95
C GLY A 46 2.27 -12.15 9.02
N GLU A 47 1.78 -12.62 7.87
CA GLU A 47 2.58 -13.36 6.90
C GLU A 47 3.78 -12.54 6.39
N PRO A 48 3.63 -11.28 5.93
CA PRO A 48 4.79 -10.49 5.52
C PRO A 48 5.75 -10.15 6.66
N ALA A 49 5.28 -10.11 7.91
CA ALA A 49 6.12 -9.83 9.06
C ALA A 49 6.97 -11.04 9.48
N SER A 50 6.47 -12.25 9.22
CA SER A 50 7.11 -13.52 9.55
C SER A 50 8.04 -14.05 8.45
N SER A 51 7.94 -13.54 7.22
CA SER A 51 8.88 -13.81 6.14
C SER A 51 9.97 -12.74 6.05
N ASP A 52 11.23 -13.13 5.85
CA ASP A 52 12.33 -12.19 5.55
C ASP A 52 12.41 -11.83 4.05
N ASP A 53 11.77 -12.65 3.19
CA ASP A 53 11.71 -12.49 1.75
C ASP A 53 10.25 -12.38 1.27
N LEU A 54 9.83 -11.14 0.94
CA LEU A 54 8.49 -10.86 0.42
C LEU A 54 8.17 -11.54 -0.91
N THR A 55 9.16 -12.08 -1.62
CA THR A 55 8.90 -12.87 -2.83
C THR A 55 8.24 -14.21 -2.55
N GLU A 56 8.24 -14.65 -1.28
CA GLU A 56 7.53 -15.83 -0.82
C GLU A 56 6.05 -15.55 -0.47
N VAL A 57 5.66 -14.26 -0.40
CA VAL A 57 4.27 -13.86 -0.14
C VAL A 57 3.55 -13.65 -1.47
N ASP A 58 2.85 -14.68 -1.95
CA ASP A 58 2.22 -14.72 -3.27
C ASP A 58 1.32 -13.51 -3.57
N ALA A 59 0.59 -13.03 -2.57
CA ALA A 59 -0.29 -11.86 -2.71
C ALA A 59 0.50 -10.58 -2.99
N VAL A 60 1.65 -10.39 -2.36
CA VAL A 60 2.54 -9.23 -2.58
C VAL A 60 3.12 -9.30 -3.99
N VAL A 61 3.61 -10.46 -4.41
CA VAL A 61 4.15 -10.67 -5.77
C VAL A 61 3.08 -10.46 -6.85
N SER A 62 1.88 -10.98 -6.61
CA SER A 62 0.74 -10.84 -7.53
C SER A 62 0.30 -9.38 -7.65
N ALA A 63 0.17 -8.67 -6.53
CA ALA A 63 -0.18 -7.24 -6.52
C ALA A 63 0.87 -6.39 -7.25
N LEU A 64 2.16 -6.62 -6.98
CA LEU A 64 3.26 -5.93 -7.66
C LEU A 64 3.25 -6.18 -9.17
N SER A 65 3.12 -7.45 -9.57
CA SER A 65 3.07 -7.84 -10.98
C SER A 65 1.89 -7.19 -11.70
N ARG A 66 0.72 -7.18 -11.05
CA ARG A 66 -0.49 -6.57 -11.58
C ARG A 66 -0.34 -5.06 -11.73
N ALA A 67 0.09 -4.39 -10.68
CA ALA A 67 0.32 -2.94 -10.63
C ALA A 67 1.27 -2.47 -11.73
N ILE A 68 2.38 -3.17 -11.94
CA ILE A 68 3.35 -2.86 -12.99
C ILE A 68 2.73 -3.06 -14.37
N ALA A 69 2.01 -4.17 -14.58
CA ALA A 69 1.39 -4.49 -15.87
C ALA A 69 0.30 -3.48 -16.26
N THR A 70 -0.48 -2.98 -15.30
CA THR A 70 -1.59 -2.06 -15.54
C THR A 70 -1.23 -0.59 -15.32
N ARG A 71 -0.02 -0.30 -14.81
CA ARG A 71 0.39 1.03 -14.31
C ARG A 71 -0.61 1.61 -13.31
N THR A 72 -0.99 0.79 -12.34
CA THR A 72 -1.98 1.15 -11.32
C THR A 72 -1.31 1.18 -9.96
N ASP A 73 -1.49 2.28 -9.23
CA ASP A 73 -0.88 2.46 -7.92
C ASP A 73 -1.42 1.42 -6.91
N ILE A 74 -0.56 0.98 -6.00
CA ILE A 74 -0.92 0.07 -4.91
C ILE A 74 -1.26 0.91 -3.68
N TRP A 75 -2.43 0.72 -3.11
CA TRP A 75 -2.85 1.31 -1.86
C TRP A 75 -2.76 0.30 -0.72
N VAL A 76 -2.04 0.67 0.34
CA VAL A 76 -1.87 -0.09 1.59
C VAL A 76 -2.48 0.73 2.74
N PRO A 77 -3.73 0.46 3.15
CA PRO A 77 -4.44 1.28 4.12
C PRO A 77 -3.84 1.23 5.53
N PHE A 78 -3.26 0.09 5.94
CA PHE A 78 -2.73 -0.14 7.29
C PHE A 78 -1.28 -0.69 7.24
N PRO A 79 -0.33 0.08 6.69
CA PRO A 79 0.98 -0.44 6.27
C PRO A 79 1.80 -1.11 7.38
N ILE A 80 1.74 -0.58 8.60
CA ILE A 80 2.46 -1.17 9.75
C ILE A 80 1.77 -2.43 10.27
N ALA A 81 0.43 -2.47 10.27
CA ALA A 81 -0.31 -3.66 10.69
C ALA A 81 -0.11 -4.81 9.69
N ASP A 82 -0.20 -4.48 8.40
CA ASP A 82 -0.11 -5.43 7.29
C ASP A 82 1.31 -5.99 7.09
N PHE A 83 2.33 -5.11 7.04
CA PHE A 83 3.70 -5.54 6.73
C PHE A 83 4.58 -5.81 7.95
N GLY A 84 4.23 -5.24 9.11
CA GLY A 84 4.97 -5.36 10.38
C GLY A 84 6.38 -4.75 10.41
N ARG A 85 7.04 -4.60 9.25
CA ARG A 85 8.42 -4.12 9.13
C ARG A 85 8.51 -2.97 8.13
N GLU A 86 9.10 -1.87 8.58
CA GLU A 86 9.36 -0.68 7.76
C GLU A 86 10.23 -0.98 6.53
N GLU A 87 11.16 -1.93 6.64
CA GLU A 87 12.03 -2.34 5.53
C GLU A 87 11.24 -2.95 4.36
N HIS A 88 10.16 -3.68 4.64
CA HIS A 88 9.32 -4.30 3.62
C HIS A 88 8.57 -3.25 2.82
N LEU A 89 7.95 -2.29 3.52
CA LEU A 89 7.29 -1.15 2.89
C LEU A 89 8.26 -0.38 2.00
N ARG A 90 9.48 -0.14 2.47
CA ARG A 90 10.51 0.54 1.68
C ARG A 90 10.90 -0.24 0.43
N ARG A 91 11.12 -1.56 0.53
CA ARG A 91 11.47 -2.42 -0.62
C ARG A 91 10.35 -2.40 -1.67
N VAL A 92 9.10 -2.57 -1.26
CA VAL A 92 7.93 -2.55 -2.15
C VAL A 92 7.79 -1.20 -2.85
N SER A 93 7.90 -0.09 -2.10
CA SER A 93 7.83 1.27 -2.64
C SER A 93 8.88 1.52 -3.72
N LEU A 94 10.14 1.16 -3.46
CA LEU A 94 11.24 1.33 -4.41
C LEU A 94 11.06 0.51 -5.70
N VAL A 95 10.54 -0.72 -5.58
CA VAL A 95 10.24 -1.56 -6.74
C VAL A 95 9.18 -0.89 -7.61
N LEU A 96 8.04 -0.48 -7.04
CA LEU A 96 6.97 0.18 -7.79
C LEU A 96 7.47 1.45 -8.50
N GLN A 97 8.21 2.30 -7.78
CA GLN A 97 8.73 3.56 -8.32
C GLN A 97 9.65 3.36 -9.52
N ARG A 98 10.50 2.32 -9.50
CA ARG A 98 11.35 1.96 -10.64
C ARG A 98 10.53 1.65 -11.91
N HIS A 99 9.28 1.24 -11.74
CA HIS A 99 8.35 0.95 -12.82
C HIS A 99 7.36 2.09 -13.11
N GLY A 100 7.52 3.25 -12.45
CA GLY A 100 6.65 4.42 -12.64
C GLY A 100 5.27 4.27 -12.00
N VAL A 101 5.16 3.42 -10.98
CA VAL A 101 3.96 3.18 -10.18
C VAL A 101 4.25 3.59 -8.74
N ASN A 102 3.26 4.10 -8.01
CA ASN A 102 3.43 4.51 -6.62
C ASN A 102 2.81 3.51 -5.65
N MET A 103 3.39 3.49 -4.44
CA MET A 103 2.71 2.96 -3.27
C MET A 103 2.03 4.11 -2.53
N LEU A 104 0.73 4.00 -2.29
CA LEU A 104 -0.08 4.89 -1.49
C LEU A 104 -0.28 4.24 -0.12
N VAL A 105 -0.15 5.00 0.95
CA VAL A 105 -0.20 4.50 2.32
C VAL A 105 -1.23 5.24 3.16
N GLY A 106 -1.73 4.56 4.18
CA GLY A 106 -2.68 5.14 5.11
C GLY A 106 -4.06 5.33 4.50
N ARG A 107 -5.00 5.80 5.32
CA ARG A 107 -6.42 5.90 4.95
C ARG A 107 -6.71 7.01 3.95
N ASP A 108 -5.79 7.96 3.81
CA ASP A 108 -5.91 9.14 2.96
C ASP A 108 -5.15 9.00 1.63
N LEU A 109 -4.69 7.79 1.28
CA LEU A 109 -3.99 7.50 0.03
C LEU A 109 -2.75 8.38 -0.18
N GLU A 110 -1.99 8.63 0.89
CA GLU A 110 -0.80 9.48 0.83
C GLU A 110 0.32 8.78 0.07
N PRO A 111 1.03 9.45 -0.86
CA PRO A 111 2.20 8.86 -1.51
C PRO A 111 3.25 8.43 -0.47
N CYS A 112 3.72 7.19 -0.59
CA CYS A 112 4.79 6.69 0.28
C CYS A 112 6.07 7.47 0.01
N ALA A 113 6.50 8.28 1.00
CA ALA A 113 7.59 9.23 0.85
C ALA A 113 8.91 8.58 0.36
N THR A 114 9.50 9.21 -0.65
CA THR A 114 10.67 8.75 -1.42
C THR A 114 11.99 8.86 -0.65
N ASP A 115 12.15 9.89 0.20
CA ASP A 115 13.50 10.36 0.57
C ASP A 115 13.83 10.48 2.07
N GLY A 116 12.94 10.13 3.02
CA GLY A 116 13.25 10.50 4.42
C GLY A 116 12.63 9.74 5.59
N GLY A 117 11.81 8.70 5.40
CA GLY A 117 11.06 8.13 6.53
C GLY A 117 11.55 6.79 7.10
N PHE A 118 12.16 5.96 6.25
CA PHE A 118 12.33 4.53 6.49
C PHE A 118 13.81 4.14 6.57
N ASN A 119 14.60 4.85 7.36
CA ASN A 119 15.93 4.40 7.73
C ASN A 119 15.79 3.38 8.87
N PRO A 120 16.35 2.15 8.78
CA PRO A 120 16.33 1.20 9.89
C PRO A 120 16.89 1.75 11.22
N ILE A 121 17.76 2.77 11.15
CA ILE A 121 18.26 3.51 12.33
C ILE A 121 17.14 4.34 12.98
N ASP A 122 16.29 4.99 12.20
CA ASP A 122 15.16 5.79 12.71
C ASP A 122 14.07 4.90 13.30
N TYR A 123 13.87 3.69 12.77
CA TYR A 123 12.98 2.68 13.35
C TYR A 123 13.48 2.20 14.72
N ALA A 124 14.77 1.83 14.81
CA ALA A 124 15.40 1.44 16.07
C ALA A 124 15.30 2.55 17.12
N LEU A 125 15.54 3.81 16.73
CA LEU A 125 15.37 4.98 17.59
C LEU A 125 13.90 5.19 18.03
N ARG A 126 12.92 5.01 17.14
CA ARG A 126 11.49 5.12 17.49
C ARG A 126 11.03 4.04 18.47
N MET A 127 11.57 2.82 18.35
CA MET A 127 11.28 1.73 19.28
C MET A 127 11.91 1.96 20.66
N GLU A 128 13.14 2.50 20.70
CA GLU A 128 13.85 2.78 21.95
C GLU A 128 13.29 3.98 22.71
N VAL A 129 12.76 5.00 22.01
CA VAL A 129 12.14 6.19 22.62
C VAL A 129 10.71 5.93 23.13
N ARG A 130 10.05 4.86 22.68
CA ARG A 130 8.72 4.44 23.18
C ARG A 130 8.78 3.45 24.35
N ALA A 131 9.97 3.01 24.77
CA ALA A 131 10.20 2.12 25.91
C ALA A 131 10.32 2.87 27.24
#